data_AF-A0A524PV74-F1
#
_entry.id   AF-A0A524PV74-F1
#
_cell.length_a   1.000
_cell.length_b   1.000
_cell.length_c   1.000
_cell.angle_alpha   90.00
_cell.angle_beta   90.00
_cell.angle_gamma   90.00
#
_symmetry.space_group_name_H-M   'P 1'
#
loop_
_entity.id
_entity.type
_entity.pdbx_description
1 polymer ?
#
loop_
_entity_poly.entity_id
_entity_poly.type
_entity_poly.pdbx_seq_one_letter_code
_entity_poly.pdbx_strand_id
1 'polypeptide(L)'
;MAGSLSREEKIVLIAVMRYIVSTDDVITESEREGIDDLASEPGFEDFKGLFDEVDRSVRSKEDLERLIREVGNDDIRRLILKRALAFSRADADIDPREIGILQFMSREWGIDLNSIIDDE
;
A
#
# COMPACT_ATOMS: atom_id res chain seq x y z
N MET A 1 -1.56 14.72 14.02
CA MET A 1 -0.14 14.66 14.40
C MET A 1 0.61 14.00 13.24
N ALA A 2 1.79 14.48 12.87
CA ALA A 2 2.52 13.99 11.70
C ALA A 2 2.97 12.53 11.91
N GLY A 3 2.16 11.60 11.40
CA GLY A 3 2.38 10.16 11.47
C GLY A 3 3.45 9.74 10.46
N SER A 4 4.71 9.78 10.89
CA SER A 4 5.78 9.14 10.14
C SER A 4 5.66 7.62 10.29
N LEU A 5 5.52 6.91 9.18
CA LEU A 5 5.61 5.45 9.15
C LEU A 5 7.01 5.02 9.62
N SER A 6 7.07 4.02 10.49
CA SER A 6 8.30 3.30 10.80
C SER A 6 8.80 2.52 9.59
N ARG A 7 10.02 1.98 9.67
CA ARG A 7 10.61 1.17 8.60
C ARG A 7 9.72 -0.03 8.23
N GLU A 8 9.22 -0.74 9.24
CA GLU A 8 8.37 -1.93 9.04
C GLU A 8 7.04 -1.54 8.38
N GLU A 9 6.44 -0.42 8.80
CA GLU A 9 5.17 0.06 8.25
C GLU A 9 5.33 0.59 6.81
N LYS A 10 6.50 1.18 6.48
CA LYS A 10 6.86 1.52 5.10
C LYS A 10 7.00 0.29 4.22
N ILE A 11 7.61 -0.79 4.74
CA ILE A 11 7.71 -2.07 4.05
C ILE A 11 6.30 -2.60 3.74
N VAL A 12 5.36 -2.54 4.69
CA VAL A 12 3.98 -2.96 4.44
C VAL A 12 3.33 -2.13 3.33
N LEU A 13 3.43 -0.81 3.39
CA LEU A 13 2.84 0.06 2.36
C LEU A 13 3.41 -0.24 0.97
N ILE A 14 4.74 -0.32 0.86
CA ILE A 14 5.43 -0.60 -0.41
C ILE A 14 5.06 -1.99 -0.92
N ALA A 15 4.94 -2.99 -0.04
CA ALA A 15 4.51 -4.34 -0.40
C ALA A 15 3.08 -4.38 -0.94
N VAL A 16 2.16 -3.61 -0.34
CA VAL A 16 0.78 -3.48 -0.84
C VAL A 16 0.77 -2.82 -2.21
N MET A 17 1.46 -1.69 -2.39
CA MET A 17 1.49 -0.99 -3.68
C MET A 17 2.14 -1.83 -4.78
N ARG A 18 3.25 -2.50 -4.47
CA ARG A 18 3.87 -3.46 -5.40
C ARG A 18 2.90 -4.56 -5.79
N TYR A 19 2.11 -5.10 -4.85
CA TYR A 19 1.14 -6.15 -5.14
C TYR A 19 0.03 -5.66 -6.05
N ILE A 20 -0.48 -4.44 -5.83
CA ILE A 20 -1.47 -3.80 -6.71
C ILE A 20 -0.91 -3.74 -8.13
N VAL A 21 0.27 -3.13 -8.32
CA VAL A 21 0.91 -3.00 -9.64
C VAL A 21 1.31 -4.34 -10.28
N SER A 22 1.63 -5.36 -9.47
CA SER A 22 2.01 -6.68 -9.99
C SER A 22 0.82 -7.61 -10.25
N THR A 23 -0.41 -7.15 -9.97
CA THR A 23 -1.62 -7.95 -10.21
C THR A 23 -1.96 -8.01 -11.70
N ASP A 24 -1.51 -7.00 -12.42
CA ASP A 24 -1.56 -6.83 -13.85
C ASP A 24 -0.12 -7.08 -14.45
N ASP A 25 -0.03 -7.52 -15.72
CA ASP A 25 1.25 -7.82 -16.41
C ASP A 25 1.80 -6.60 -17.19
N VAL A 26 1.19 -5.42 -17.02
CA VAL A 26 1.32 -4.18 -17.79
C VAL A 26 1.34 -2.95 -16.86
N ILE A 27 2.53 -2.60 -16.36
CA ILE A 27 2.69 -1.38 -15.57
C ILE A 27 2.28 -0.14 -16.38
N THR A 28 1.27 0.60 -15.91
CA THR A 28 0.76 1.82 -16.54
C THR A 28 1.58 3.05 -16.16
N GLU A 29 1.40 4.15 -16.92
CA GLU A 29 2.08 5.43 -16.59
C GLU A 29 1.59 5.99 -15.25
N SER A 30 0.29 5.87 -14.96
CA SER A 30 -0.33 6.29 -13.70
C SER A 30 0.24 5.56 -12.48
N GLU A 31 0.46 4.24 -12.59
CA GLU A 31 1.06 3.44 -11.53
C GLU A 31 2.51 3.83 -11.26
N ARG A 32 3.25 4.11 -12.34
CA ARG A 32 4.62 4.60 -12.25
C ARG A 32 4.68 5.96 -11.58
N GLU A 33 3.81 6.89 -11.97
CA GLU A 33 3.70 8.20 -11.33
C GLU A 33 3.37 8.06 -9.84
N GLY A 34 2.43 7.20 -9.45
CA GLY A 34 2.11 6.99 -8.04
C GLY A 34 3.26 6.37 -7.22
N ILE A 35 4.12 5.55 -7.84
CA ILE A 35 5.35 5.05 -7.21
C ILE A 35 6.38 6.18 -7.06
N ASP A 36 6.57 7.00 -8.09
CA ASP A 36 7.50 8.13 -8.07
C ASP A 36 7.06 9.21 -7.06
N ASP A 37 5.75 9.43 -6.91
CA ASP A 37 5.16 10.30 -5.90
C ASP A 37 5.44 9.79 -4.48
N LEU A 38 5.24 8.49 -4.22
CA LEU A 38 5.57 7.91 -2.91
C LEU A 38 7.07 8.01 -2.62
N ALA A 39 7.93 7.73 -3.61
CA ALA A 39 9.38 7.82 -3.46
C ALA A 39 9.85 9.26 -3.17
N SER A 40 9.10 10.25 -3.65
CA SER A 40 9.38 11.68 -3.44
C SER A 40 8.82 12.21 -2.11
N GLU A 41 8.03 11.41 -1.40
CA GLU A 41 7.38 11.85 -0.16
C GLU A 41 8.37 11.92 1.02
N PRO A 42 8.32 12.97 1.85
CA PRO A 42 9.17 13.08 3.04
C PRO A 42 9.10 11.83 3.94
N GLY A 43 10.27 11.21 4.17
CA GLY A 43 10.40 9.97 4.92
C GLY A 43 10.57 8.71 4.06
N PHE A 44 10.47 8.79 2.73
CA PHE A 44 10.75 7.70 1.79
C PHE A 44 12.09 7.86 1.06
N GLU A 45 13.06 8.54 1.68
CA GLU A 45 14.39 8.78 1.10
C GLU A 45 15.14 7.49 0.71
N ASP A 46 14.89 6.38 1.41
CA ASP A 46 15.42 5.05 1.12
C ASP A 46 14.40 4.14 0.40
N PHE A 47 13.46 4.74 -0.35
CA PHE A 47 12.39 4.00 -1.05
C PHE A 47 12.95 2.83 -1.85
N LYS A 48 14.01 3.06 -2.63
CA LYS A 48 14.63 2.02 -3.46
C LYS A 48 15.14 0.85 -2.62
N GLY A 49 15.80 1.11 -1.49
CA GLY A 49 16.29 0.05 -0.61
C GLY A 49 15.15 -0.76 0.01
N LEU A 50 14.08 -0.07 0.44
CA LEU A 50 12.88 -0.71 0.97
C LEU A 50 12.12 -1.51 -0.10
N PHE A 51 12.02 -0.99 -1.32
CA PHE A 51 11.40 -1.69 -2.44
C PHE A 51 12.17 -2.95 -2.82
N ASP A 52 13.50 -2.87 -2.92
CA ASP A 52 14.35 -4.03 -3.18
C ASP A 52 14.26 -5.09 -2.05
N GLU A 53 14.05 -4.65 -0.80
CA GLU A 53 13.81 -5.56 0.32
C GLU A 53 12.43 -6.22 0.24
N VAL A 54 11.38 -5.45 -0.05
CA VAL A 54 10.04 -5.95 -0.28
C VAL A 54 10.02 -6.96 -1.42
N ASP A 55 10.64 -6.65 -2.57
CA ASP A 55 10.70 -7.56 -3.72
C ASP A 55 11.38 -8.88 -3.35
N ARG A 56 12.42 -8.83 -2.52
CA ARG A 56 13.14 -10.02 -2.07
C ARG A 56 12.37 -10.85 -1.05
N SER A 57 11.64 -10.19 -0.15
CA SER A 57 11.00 -10.82 1.03
C SER A 57 9.55 -11.23 0.80
N VAL A 58 8.80 -10.49 -0.02
CA VAL A 58 7.38 -10.74 -0.29
C VAL A 58 7.26 -11.45 -1.63
N ARG A 59 7.24 -12.79 -1.58
CA ARG A 59 7.20 -13.64 -2.77
C ARG A 59 5.82 -14.20 -3.07
N SER A 60 4.92 -14.19 -2.09
CA SER A 60 3.55 -14.63 -2.27
C SER A 60 2.53 -13.69 -1.62
N LYS A 61 1.25 -13.91 -1.94
CA LYS A 61 0.15 -13.22 -1.29
C LYS A 61 0.13 -13.50 0.22
N GLU A 62 0.44 -14.73 0.65
CA GLU A 62 0.46 -15.05 2.09
C GLU A 62 1.54 -14.27 2.86
N ASP A 63 2.70 -14.01 2.24
CA ASP A 63 3.74 -13.17 2.86
C ASP A 63 3.24 -11.75 3.10
N LEU A 64 2.52 -11.18 2.13
CA LEU A 64 1.90 -9.86 2.24
C LEU A 64 0.81 -9.83 3.31
N GLU A 65 -0.09 -10.82 3.31
CA GLU A 65 -1.16 -10.92 4.31
C GLU A 65 -0.60 -11.03 5.73
N ARG A 66 0.54 -11.72 5.92
CA ARG A 66 1.25 -11.76 7.21
C ARG A 66 1.75 -10.37 7.63
N LEU A 67 2.42 -9.65 6.74
CA LEU A 67 2.92 -8.29 7.02
C LEU A 67 1.78 -7.33 7.40
N ILE A 68 0.65 -7.41 6.71
CA ILE A 68 -0.56 -6.62 6.99
C ILE A 68 -1.07 -6.88 8.42
N ARG A 69 -1.04 -8.13 8.89
CA ARG A 69 -1.48 -8.51 10.24
C ARG A 69 -0.53 -8.05 11.34
N GLU A 70 0.75 -7.90 11.03
CA GLU A 70 1.78 -7.46 11.99
C GLU A 70 1.68 -5.96 12.32
N VAL A 71 1.01 -5.16 11.49
CA VAL A 71 0.73 -3.76 11.79
C VAL A 71 -0.21 -3.70 13.01
N GLY A 72 0.29 -3.24 14.16
CA GLY A 72 -0.47 -3.23 15.41
C GLY A 72 -1.21 -1.93 15.72
N ASN A 73 -0.83 -0.81 15.09
CA ASN A 73 -1.33 0.53 15.43
C ASN A 73 -2.49 0.95 14.51
N ASP A 74 -3.65 1.26 15.08
CA ASP A 74 -4.86 1.60 14.32
C ASP A 74 -4.74 2.90 13.49
N ASP A 75 -4.04 3.91 14.00
CA ASP A 75 -3.80 5.15 13.24
C ASP A 75 -2.91 4.88 12.02
N ILE A 76 -1.93 3.99 12.17
CA ILE A 76 -1.05 3.57 11.08
C ILE A 76 -1.80 2.69 10.09
N ARG A 77 -2.63 1.74 10.55
CA ARG A 77 -3.48 0.92 9.68
C ARG A 77 -4.35 1.79 8.78
N ARG A 78 -5.00 2.81 9.36
CA ARG A 78 -5.76 3.80 8.57
C ARG A 78 -4.89 4.57 7.59
N LEU A 79 -3.71 5.00 8.01
CA LEU A 79 -2.79 5.74 7.15
C LEU A 79 -2.32 4.90 5.95
N ILE A 80 -1.93 3.65 6.17
CA ILE A 80 -1.51 2.71 5.11
C ILE A 80 -2.68 2.45 4.17
N LEU A 81 -3.87 2.16 4.71
CA LEU A 81 -5.07 1.90 3.91
C LEU A 81 -5.45 3.13 3.06
N LYS A 82 -5.41 4.34 3.64
CA LYS A 82 -5.68 5.59 2.93
C LYS A 82 -4.73 5.80 1.77
N ARG A 83 -3.42 5.59 1.98
CA ARG A 83 -2.42 5.73 0.92
C ARG A 83 -2.58 4.69 -0.18
N ALA A 84 -2.80 3.43 0.19
CA ALA A 84 -3.00 2.35 -0.78
C ALA A 84 -4.29 2.55 -1.60
N LEU A 85 -5.36 3.04 -0.97
CA LEU A 85 -6.61 3.37 -1.65
C LEU A 85 -6.44 4.57 -2.59
N ALA A 86 -5.75 5.63 -2.15
CA ALA A 86 -5.46 6.79 -2.99
C ALA A 86 -4.63 6.41 -4.23
N PHE A 87 -3.62 5.55 -4.03
CA PHE A 87 -2.82 5.00 -5.13
C PHE A 87 -3.66 4.20 -6.11
N SER A 88 -4.45 3.24 -5.63
CA SER A 88 -5.33 2.44 -6.49
C SER A 88 -6.34 3.31 -7.26
N ARG A 89 -6.87 4.38 -6.64
CA ARG A 89 -7.81 5.30 -7.30
C ARG A 89 -7.18 6.26 -8.29
N ALA A 90 -5.86 6.45 -8.25
CA ALA A 90 -5.16 7.24 -9.25
C ALA A 90 -5.17 6.54 -10.61
N ASP A 91 -5.30 5.22 -10.63
CA ASP A 91 -5.59 4.48 -11.84
C ASP A 91 -7.07 4.58 -12.22
N ALA A 92 -7.34 4.87 -13.49
CA ALA A 92 -8.69 4.96 -14.03
C ALA A 92 -9.32 3.57 -14.28
N ASP A 93 -8.49 2.52 -14.39
CA ASP A 93 -8.89 1.15 -14.73
C ASP A 93 -8.56 0.17 -13.58
N ILE A 94 -9.12 0.41 -12.39
CA ILE A 94 -8.90 -0.47 -11.24
C ILE A 94 -9.45 -1.88 -11.50
N ASP A 95 -8.58 -2.89 -11.48
CA ASP A 95 -8.98 -4.29 -11.64
C ASP A 95 -9.62 -4.83 -10.34
N PRO A 96 -10.71 -5.63 -10.42
CA PRO A 96 -11.30 -6.29 -9.24
C PRO A 96 -10.31 -7.09 -8.38
N ARG A 97 -9.20 -7.58 -8.98
CA ARG A 97 -8.12 -8.30 -8.29
C ARG A 97 -7.26 -7.37 -7.43
N GLU A 98 -7.02 -6.13 -7.87
CA GLU A 98 -6.30 -5.09 -7.10
C GLU A 98 -7.12 -4.65 -5.89
N ILE A 99 -8.44 -4.55 -6.05
CA ILE A 99 -9.36 -4.26 -4.94
C ILE A 99 -9.32 -5.38 -3.88
N GLY A 100 -8.97 -6.60 -4.27
CA GLY A 100 -8.94 -7.77 -3.39
C GLY A 100 -8.03 -7.59 -2.16
N ILE A 101 -6.85 -6.97 -2.33
CA ILE A 101 -5.94 -6.73 -1.19
C ILE A 101 -6.45 -5.59 -0.29
N LEU A 102 -7.04 -4.54 -0.87
CA LEU A 102 -7.64 -3.44 -0.12
C LEU A 102 -8.84 -3.91 0.71
N GLN A 103 -9.68 -4.79 0.15
CA GLN A 103 -10.77 -5.43 0.87
C GLN A 103 -10.26 -6.33 2.00
N PHE A 104 -9.15 -7.05 1.79
CA PHE A 104 -8.52 -7.85 2.83
C PHE A 104 -8.05 -6.97 4.00
N MET A 105 -7.31 -5.89 3.72
CA MET A 105 -6.86 -4.93 4.74
C MET A 105 -8.03 -4.31 5.50
N SER A 106 -9.07 -3.88 4.78
CA SER A 106 -10.31 -3.35 5.37
C SER A 106 -10.95 -4.34 6.35
N ARG A 107 -11.06 -5.62 5.98
CA ARG A 107 -11.64 -6.66 6.83
C ARG A 107 -10.75 -7.01 8.04
N GLU A 108 -9.45 -7.18 7.83
CA GLU A 108 -8.52 -7.55 8.91
C GLU A 108 -8.38 -6.44 9.94
N TRP A 109 -8.39 -5.18 9.50
CA TRP A 109 -8.26 -4.03 10.39
C TRP A 109 -9.60 -3.46 10.87
N GLY A 110 -10.72 -3.97 10.34
CA GLY A 110 -12.06 -3.48 10.67
C GLY A 110 -12.31 -2.02 10.26
N ILE A 111 -11.67 -1.56 9.18
CA ILE A 111 -11.77 -0.18 8.68
C ILE A 111 -12.62 -0.17 7.41
N ASP A 112 -13.68 0.63 7.39
CA ASP A 112 -14.52 0.78 6.20
C ASP A 112 -13.79 1.61 5.13
N LEU A 113 -13.66 1.08 3.92
CA LEU A 113 -13.03 1.80 2.80
C LEU A 113 -13.76 3.10 2.47
N ASN A 114 -15.08 3.16 2.62
CA ASN A 114 -15.86 4.38 2.37
C ASN A 114 -15.55 5.44 3.43
N SER A 115 -15.36 5.04 4.69
CA SER A 115 -15.01 5.97 5.77
C SER A 115 -13.68 6.68 5.54
N ILE A 116 -12.75 6.05 4.81
CA ILE A 116 -11.46 6.64 4.44
C ILE A 116 -11.64 7.73 3.36
N ILE A 117 -12.62 7.55 2.47
CA ILE A 117 -12.90 8.45 1.34
C ILE A 117 -13.64 9.71 1.81
N ASP A 118 -14.54 9.58 2.78
CA ASP A 118 -15.28 10.70 3.36
C ASP A 118 -14.42 11.62 4.28
N ASP A 119 -13.20 11.19 4.62
CA ASP A 119 -12.23 11.92 5.47
C ASP A 119 -11.27 12.83 4.65
N GLU A 120 -11.69 13.27 3.45
CA GLU A 120 -10.99 14.26 2.58
C GLU A 120 -11.64 15.65 2.59
#